data_AF-A0A357Y3K0-F1
#
_entry.id   AF-A0A357Y3K0-F1
#
_cell.length_a   1.000
_cell.length_b   1.000
_cell.length_c   1.000
_cell.angle_alpha   90.00
_cell.angle_beta   90.00
_cell.angle_gamma   90.00
#
_symmetry.space_group_name_H-M   'P 1'
#
loop_
_entity.id
_entity.type
_entity.pdbx_description
1 polymer ?
#
loop_
_entity_poly.entity_id
_entity_poly.type
_entity_poly.pdbx_seq_one_letter_code
_entity_poly.pdbx_strand_id
1 'polypeptide(L)'
;MRWSLCRSLLASRISMPNARSSPPCFPVSVRSPGGCSCRGRSYRCSRQGSSDMQGFKNILVIDLAFIGDVVRVGYDAQHAGRFLTHVQSHMRQGLKHERLNHLEILQCLRIPPSEDTSLQLRVPPEVAASVQQKLPQLTARPYVVLCPFGNSPKKALQIAQLRAVSEALRADYQLFFIGGPNQEAALQDMAAACAVPVAQVLAGRLALPELTAFLQGAALLVATDTGPAHIAQAVHCPSVVVYGPMSPLVWGPVNAHDRAICADLPCMPCNCKGQCPAVTCIERIPPAELVAAIKKRLTIAER
;
A
#
# COMPACT_ATOMS: atom_id res chain seq x y z
N MET A 1 -20.02 2.62 -23.37
CA MET A 1 -21.48 2.50 -23.11
C MET A 1 -21.87 1.97 -21.71
N ARG A 2 -20.95 1.52 -20.84
CA ARG A 2 -21.31 0.98 -19.50
C ARG A 2 -21.32 1.96 -18.31
N TRP A 3 -20.86 3.20 -18.48
CA TRP A 3 -20.77 4.19 -17.38
C TRP A 3 -22.06 4.99 -17.12
N SER A 4 -22.95 5.12 -18.11
CA SER A 4 -24.22 5.85 -17.92
C SER A 4 -25.21 5.08 -17.03
N LEU A 5 -25.22 3.75 -17.11
CA LEU A 5 -26.09 2.88 -16.32
C LEU A 5 -25.77 2.89 -14.81
N CYS A 6 -24.50 3.06 -14.42
CA CYS A 6 -24.12 3.18 -12.99
C CYS A 6 -24.70 4.45 -12.34
N ARG A 7 -24.77 5.57 -13.06
CA ARG A 7 -25.37 6.81 -12.53
C ARG A 7 -26.86 6.64 -12.24
N SER A 8 -27.57 5.94 -13.12
CA SER A 8 -29.02 5.68 -12.99
C SER A 8 -29.36 4.74 -11.83
N LEU A 9 -28.51 3.73 -11.60
CA LEU A 9 -28.70 2.75 -10.52
C LEU A 9 -28.37 3.31 -9.13
N LEU A 10 -27.43 4.26 -9.02
CA LEU A 10 -27.09 4.94 -7.76
C LEU A 10 -28.15 5.98 -7.36
N ALA A 11 -28.70 6.73 -8.32
CA ALA A 11 -29.73 7.73 -8.05
C ALA A 11 -31.07 7.14 -7.58
N SER A 12 -31.38 5.89 -7.96
CA SER A 12 -32.67 5.24 -7.66
C SER A 12 -32.72 4.50 -6.31
N ARG A 13 -31.58 4.31 -5.63
CA ARG A 13 -31.49 3.48 -4.40
C ARG A 13 -31.35 4.26 -3.09
N ILE A 14 -31.15 5.58 -3.18
CA ILE A 14 -31.08 6.48 -2.02
C ILE A 14 -32.49 7.06 -1.79
N SER A 15 -33.34 6.32 -1.08
CA SER A 15 -34.66 6.82 -0.66
C SER A 15 -34.56 7.47 0.73
N MET A 16 -35.05 8.70 0.84
CA MET A 16 -34.96 9.58 2.03
C MET A 16 -36.02 9.23 3.09
N PRO A 17 -35.69 9.23 4.40
CA PRO A 17 -36.71 9.30 5.46
C PRO A 17 -37.17 10.74 5.70
N ASN A 18 -38.49 10.93 5.83
CA ASN A 18 -39.20 12.19 6.02
C ASN A 18 -38.61 13.15 7.08
N ALA A 19 -38.50 14.42 6.69
CA ALA A 19 -38.15 15.54 7.56
C ALA A 19 -39.21 15.75 8.66
N ARG A 20 -38.77 15.79 9.93
CA ARG A 20 -39.53 16.40 11.03
C ARG A 20 -38.82 17.69 11.46
N SER A 21 -39.64 18.72 11.61
CA SER A 21 -39.35 20.13 11.93
C SER A 21 -38.42 20.36 13.13
N SER A 22 -37.41 21.21 12.93
CA SER A 22 -36.53 21.78 13.98
C SER A 22 -37.02 23.19 14.38
N PRO A 23 -36.95 23.60 15.67
CA PRO A 23 -37.06 25.01 16.07
C PRO A 23 -35.69 25.74 15.96
N PRO A 24 -35.65 27.09 16.01
CA PRO A 24 -34.54 27.87 15.47
C PRO A 24 -33.31 27.95 16.40
N CYS A 25 -32.15 28.11 15.74
CA CYS A 25 -30.83 28.24 16.31
C CYS A 25 -30.67 29.49 17.21
N PHE A 26 -30.01 29.31 18.36
CA PHE A 26 -29.32 30.38 19.10
C PHE A 26 -27.79 30.21 18.98
N PRO A 27 -27.00 31.30 18.93
CA PRO A 27 -25.56 31.21 18.83
C PRO A 27 -24.94 31.05 20.23
N VAL A 28 -24.23 29.95 20.47
CA VAL A 28 -23.37 29.82 21.64
C VAL A 28 -21.91 29.91 21.17
N SER A 29 -21.28 31.04 21.47
CA SER A 29 -19.83 31.19 21.34
C SER A 29 -19.14 30.56 22.54
N VAL A 30 -18.40 29.47 22.32
CA VAL A 30 -17.43 28.99 23.31
C VAL A 30 -16.03 29.35 22.79
N ARG A 31 -15.38 30.30 23.48
CA ARG A 31 -13.95 30.57 23.32
C ARG A 31 -13.16 29.50 24.07
N SER A 32 -12.31 28.74 23.38
CA SER A 32 -11.23 27.97 24.00
C SER A 32 -9.89 28.71 23.87
N PRO A 33 -8.99 28.63 24.85
CA PRO A 33 -7.65 29.21 24.75
C PRO A 33 -6.79 28.33 23.85
N GLY A 34 -6.57 28.77 22.61
CA GLY A 34 -5.78 28.06 21.60
C GLY A 34 -6.22 28.51 20.22
N GLY A 35 -5.55 29.54 19.69
CA GLY A 35 -5.93 30.22 18.46
C GLY A 35 -5.95 29.29 17.24
N CYS A 36 -7.15 28.87 16.84
CA CYS A 36 -7.44 28.37 15.50
C CYS A 36 -8.37 29.37 14.83
N SER A 37 -7.90 30.04 13.77
CA SER A 37 -8.74 30.88 12.93
C SER A 37 -9.11 30.12 11.65
N CYS A 38 -10.41 30.04 11.37
CA CYS A 38 -10.92 29.43 10.15
C CYS A 38 -10.97 30.47 9.03
N ARG A 39 -10.18 30.27 7.96
CA ARG A 39 -10.48 30.79 6.62
C ARG A 39 -10.18 29.71 5.58
N GLY A 40 -11.21 29.25 4.88
CA GLY A 40 -11.13 28.64 3.54
C GLY A 40 -10.49 27.25 3.39
N ARG A 41 -11.28 26.31 2.85
CA ARG A 41 -10.95 25.04 2.15
C ARG A 41 -9.46 24.60 2.16
N SER A 42 -8.97 24.12 3.29
CA SER A 42 -7.99 23.02 3.41
C SER A 42 -7.61 22.87 4.88
N TYR A 43 -7.65 21.66 5.42
CA TYR A 43 -7.11 21.40 6.75
C TYR A 43 -5.59 21.29 6.64
N ARG A 44 -4.87 22.27 7.19
CA ARG A 44 -3.43 22.19 7.44
C ARG A 44 -3.21 22.09 8.95
N CYS A 45 -3.00 20.88 9.46
CA CYS A 45 -2.60 20.68 10.85
C CYS A 45 -1.09 20.94 10.96
N SER A 46 -0.70 22.05 11.58
CA SER A 46 0.69 22.33 11.93
C SER A 46 1.14 21.37 13.04
N ARG A 47 2.30 20.74 12.83
CA ARG A 47 2.94 19.76 13.71
C ARG A 47 3.13 20.27 15.14
N GLN A 48 2.85 19.43 16.12
CA GLN A 48 3.68 19.21 17.32
C GLN A 48 3.23 17.93 18.04
N GLY A 49 4.19 17.06 18.40
CA GLY A 49 3.99 15.90 19.27
C GLY A 49 4.04 14.55 18.57
N SER A 50 5.19 13.89 18.64
CA SER A 50 5.40 12.49 18.27
C SER A 50 4.68 11.56 19.25
N SER A 51 3.52 11.02 18.86
CA SER A 51 2.94 9.79 19.42
C SER A 51 1.82 9.29 18.50
N ASP A 52 2.04 8.10 17.93
CA ASP A 52 1.09 7.25 17.20
C ASP A 52 -0.02 7.92 16.34
N MET A 53 0.36 8.40 15.15
CA MET A 53 -0.56 8.74 14.05
C MET A 53 -1.17 7.50 13.34
N GLN A 54 -1.44 6.42 14.06
CA GLN A 54 -2.09 5.22 13.48
C GLN A 54 -3.63 5.27 13.59
N GLY A 55 -4.18 6.10 14.49
CA GLY A 55 -5.63 6.17 14.76
C GLY A 55 -6.48 6.94 13.73
N PHE A 56 -5.91 7.92 13.03
CA PHE A 56 -6.63 8.72 12.02
C PHE A 56 -6.76 8.04 10.65
N LYS A 57 -6.28 6.80 10.48
CA LYS A 57 -6.18 6.13 9.17
C LYS A 57 -7.49 5.71 8.52
N ASN A 58 -8.64 5.81 9.20
CA ASN A 58 -9.90 5.21 8.74
C ASN A 58 -11.02 6.21 8.44
N ILE A 59 -10.71 7.49 8.28
CA ILE A 59 -11.64 8.46 7.70
C ILE A 59 -11.38 8.48 6.19
N LEU A 60 -11.92 7.49 5.48
CA LEU A 60 -12.06 7.60 4.03
C LEU A 60 -13.30 8.47 3.76
N VAL A 61 -13.19 9.79 3.94
CA VAL A 61 -14.24 10.71 3.49
C VAL A 61 -14.20 10.72 1.98
N ILE A 62 -15.08 9.93 1.37
CA ILE A 62 -15.41 10.08 -0.03
C ILE A 62 -16.42 11.22 -0.11
N ASP A 63 -15.98 12.42 -0.50
CA ASP A 63 -16.89 13.52 -0.83
C ASP A 63 -17.53 13.22 -2.20
N LEU A 64 -18.69 12.56 -2.19
CA LEU A 64 -19.49 12.41 -3.40
C LEU A 64 -20.36 13.65 -3.56
N ALA A 65 -19.86 14.63 -4.31
CA ALA A 65 -20.63 15.81 -4.68
C ALA A 65 -21.61 15.46 -5.81
N PHE A 66 -22.84 15.10 -5.43
CA PHE A 66 -23.97 15.04 -6.37
C PHE A 66 -24.88 16.23 -6.05
N ILE A 67 -24.94 17.21 -6.97
CA ILE A 67 -25.94 18.29 -6.99
C ILE A 67 -26.24 18.87 -5.58
N GLY A 68 -25.26 19.59 -4.99
CA GLY A 68 -25.49 20.44 -3.82
C GLY A 68 -25.23 19.82 -2.44
N ASP A 69 -25.33 18.50 -2.28
CA ASP A 69 -25.09 17.84 -0.99
C ASP A 69 -23.72 17.13 -0.93
N VAL A 70 -23.01 17.33 0.18
CA VAL A 70 -21.73 16.66 0.45
C VAL A 70 -22.02 15.36 1.21
N VAL A 71 -22.02 14.24 0.50
CA VAL A 71 -22.06 12.91 1.12
C VAL A 71 -20.68 12.61 1.69
N ARG A 72 -20.59 12.44 3.01
CA ARG A 72 -19.39 12.02 3.75
C ARG A 72 -19.59 10.63 4.30
N VAL A 73 -18.74 9.70 3.88
CA VAL A 73 -18.78 8.29 4.23
C VAL A 73 -17.56 7.95 5.07
N GLY A 74 -17.66 7.03 6.02
CA GLY A 74 -16.52 6.70 6.86
C GLY A 74 -16.83 5.66 7.93
N TYR A 75 -15.79 5.17 8.58
CA TYR A 75 -15.91 4.34 9.77
C TYR A 75 -16.17 5.22 11.01
N ASP A 76 -17.03 4.76 11.93
CA ASP A 76 -17.16 5.38 13.26
C ASP A 76 -15.98 5.03 14.19
N ALA A 77 -14.76 5.25 13.72
CA ALA A 77 -13.57 5.08 14.53
C ALA A 77 -13.34 6.35 15.36
N GLN A 78 -13.07 6.21 16.66
CA GLN A 78 -12.73 7.34 17.55
C GLN A 78 -13.77 8.48 17.53
N HIS A 79 -15.06 8.14 17.43
CA HIS A 79 -16.18 9.09 17.36
C HIS A 79 -16.25 9.95 16.09
N ALA A 80 -15.58 9.53 15.01
CA ALA A 80 -15.65 10.21 13.71
C ALA A 80 -17.08 10.27 13.14
N GLY A 81 -18.00 9.41 13.58
CA GLY A 81 -19.40 9.38 13.13
C GLY A 81 -20.10 10.74 13.19
N ARG A 82 -19.73 11.62 14.13
CA ARG A 82 -20.28 12.98 14.26
C ARG A 82 -20.05 13.89 13.05
N PHE A 83 -19.06 13.55 12.22
CA PHE A 83 -18.70 14.32 11.03
C PHE A 83 -19.15 13.65 9.72
N LEU A 84 -19.78 12.47 9.80
CA LEU A 84 -20.14 11.66 8.66
C LEU A 84 -21.65 11.73 8.40
N THR A 85 -22.03 11.69 7.12
CA THR A 85 -23.44 11.54 6.72
C THR A 85 -23.86 10.09 6.67
N HIS A 86 -22.93 9.19 6.32
CA HIS A 86 -23.13 7.75 6.25
C HIS A 86 -22.03 7.07 7.05
N VAL A 87 -22.45 6.37 8.10
CA VAL A 87 -21.55 5.80 9.09
C VAL A 87 -21.51 4.29 8.90
N GLN A 88 -20.30 3.76 8.70
CA GLN A 88 -20.04 2.32 8.74
C GLN A 88 -19.46 1.95 10.10
N SER A 89 -19.86 0.80 10.63
CA SER A 89 -19.26 0.26 11.86
C SER A 89 -17.77 -0.03 11.65
N HIS A 90 -16.92 0.45 12.55
CA HIS A 90 -15.49 0.14 12.55
C HIS A 90 -15.18 -1.26 13.10
N MET A 91 -16.19 -1.95 13.65
CA MET A 91 -16.05 -3.28 14.22
C MET A 91 -15.84 -4.30 13.10
N ARG A 92 -14.63 -4.89 13.05
CA ARG A 92 -14.27 -5.88 12.05
C ARG A 92 -14.80 -7.25 12.45
N GLN A 93 -15.54 -7.90 11.54
CA GLN A 93 -16.04 -9.25 11.72
C GLN A 93 -15.02 -10.27 11.20
N GLY A 94 -14.35 -11.00 12.10
CA GLY A 94 -13.46 -12.11 11.74
C GLY A 94 -12.16 -11.72 11.01
N LEU A 95 -11.40 -12.74 10.63
CA LEU A 95 -10.17 -12.59 9.84
C LEU A 95 -10.53 -12.43 8.37
N LYS A 96 -10.15 -11.29 7.79
CA LYS A 96 -10.37 -10.96 6.38
C LYS A 96 -9.24 -10.09 5.87
N HIS A 97 -9.04 -10.14 4.56
CA HIS A 97 -8.05 -9.32 3.88
C HIS A 97 -8.39 -7.83 4.04
N GLU A 98 -7.38 -6.98 4.27
CA GLU A 98 -7.59 -5.55 4.50
C GLU A 98 -8.30 -4.83 3.35
N ARG A 99 -8.08 -5.23 2.09
CA ARG A 99 -8.82 -4.68 0.95
C ARG A 99 -10.34 -4.86 1.10
N LEU A 100 -10.77 -6.02 1.62
CA LEU A 100 -12.19 -6.31 1.86
C LEU A 100 -12.70 -5.50 3.06
N ASN A 101 -11.89 -5.37 4.11
CA ASN A 101 -12.17 -4.43 5.20
C ASN A 101 -12.41 -3.02 4.65
N HIS A 102 -11.65 -2.54 3.68
CA HIS A 102 -11.87 -1.20 3.12
C HIS A 102 -13.14 -1.12 2.26
N LEU A 103 -13.47 -2.15 1.49
CA LEU A 103 -14.67 -2.17 0.64
C LEU A 103 -15.99 -2.24 1.43
N GLU A 104 -15.97 -2.74 2.66
CA GLU A 104 -17.16 -2.75 3.53
C GLU A 104 -17.71 -1.36 3.84
N ILE A 105 -16.89 -0.31 3.69
CA ILE A 105 -17.36 1.08 3.85
C ILE A 105 -18.49 1.42 2.87
N LEU A 106 -18.58 0.71 1.75
CA LEU A 106 -19.62 0.90 0.73
C LEU A 106 -20.97 0.30 1.14
N GLN A 107 -21.02 -0.54 2.19
CA GLN A 107 -22.26 -1.17 2.65
C GLN A 107 -23.25 -0.15 3.20
N CYS A 108 -22.80 0.89 3.90
CA CYS A 108 -23.67 1.96 4.40
C CYS A 108 -24.32 2.78 3.26
N LEU A 109 -23.78 2.70 2.04
CA LEU A 109 -24.36 3.26 0.82
C LEU A 109 -25.25 2.26 0.05
N ARG A 110 -25.42 1.04 0.55
CA ARG A 110 -26.15 -0.06 -0.12
C ARG A 110 -25.59 -0.41 -1.51
N ILE A 111 -24.30 -0.18 -1.71
CA ILE A 111 -23.60 -0.62 -2.92
C ILE A 111 -23.20 -2.09 -2.71
N PRO A 112 -23.60 -3.01 -3.61
CA PRO A 112 -23.25 -4.41 -3.49
C PRO A 112 -21.72 -4.59 -3.64
N PRO A 113 -21.14 -5.61 -2.98
CA PRO A 113 -19.72 -5.91 -3.14
C PRO A 113 -19.40 -6.24 -4.61
N SER A 114 -18.26 -5.74 -5.10
CA SER A 114 -17.71 -6.12 -6.39
C SER A 114 -17.05 -7.49 -6.32
N GLU A 115 -17.22 -8.30 -7.37
CA GLU A 115 -16.44 -9.54 -7.55
C GLU A 115 -14.97 -9.23 -7.85
N ASP A 116 -14.72 -8.15 -8.59
CA ASP A 116 -13.37 -7.65 -8.84
C ASP A 116 -12.94 -6.72 -7.71
N THR A 117 -11.97 -7.18 -6.93
CA THR A 117 -11.30 -6.42 -5.87
C THR A 117 -9.80 -6.28 -6.14
N SER A 118 -9.39 -6.32 -7.41
CA SER A 118 -8.01 -6.09 -7.83
C SER A 118 -7.60 -4.65 -7.55
N LEU A 119 -6.33 -4.45 -7.18
CA LEU A 119 -5.75 -3.12 -7.11
C LEU A 119 -5.38 -2.68 -8.53
N GLN A 120 -5.68 -1.43 -8.87
CA GLN A 120 -5.35 -0.87 -10.17
C GLN A 120 -4.81 0.55 -10.01
N LEU A 121 -3.64 0.80 -10.59
CA LEU A 121 -3.06 2.13 -10.76
C LEU A 121 -2.78 2.36 -12.24
N ARG A 122 -3.28 3.49 -12.76
CA ARG A 122 -2.97 3.92 -14.12
C ARG A 122 -1.72 4.79 -14.09
N VAL A 123 -0.73 4.41 -14.89
CA VAL A 123 0.49 5.20 -15.11
C VAL A 123 0.26 6.15 -16.29
N PRO A 124 0.34 7.48 -16.08
CA PRO A 124 0.30 8.44 -17.18
C PRO A 124 1.56 8.35 -18.07
N PRO A 125 1.46 8.44 -19.41
CA PRO A 125 2.60 8.33 -20.31
C PRO A 125 3.74 9.32 -20.02
N GLU A 126 3.42 10.53 -19.56
CA GLU A 126 4.38 11.57 -19.21
C GLU A 126 5.34 11.16 -18.07
N VAL A 127 4.90 10.25 -17.20
CA VAL A 127 5.70 9.75 -16.09
C VAL A 127 6.77 8.76 -16.57
N ALA A 128 6.48 7.99 -17.61
CA ALA A 128 7.44 7.04 -18.18
C ALA A 128 8.66 7.74 -18.78
N ALA A 129 8.46 8.88 -19.44
CA ALA A 129 9.56 9.70 -19.97
C ALA A 129 10.46 10.24 -18.85
N SER A 130 9.88 10.65 -17.71
CA SER A 130 10.65 11.10 -16.54
C SER A 130 11.54 10.00 -15.97
N VAL A 131 11.04 8.75 -15.92
CA VAL A 131 11.83 7.59 -15.46
C VAL A 131 13.04 7.36 -16.36
N GLN A 132 12.86 7.37 -17.67
CA GLN A 132 13.97 7.19 -18.63
C GLN A 132 15.02 8.29 -18.50
N GLN A 133 14.59 9.54 -18.32
CA GLN A 133 15.52 10.67 -18.13
C GLN A 133 16.31 10.56 -16.82
N LYS A 134 15.67 10.12 -15.73
CA LYS A 134 16.30 9.99 -14.41
C LYS A 134 17.19 8.76 -14.27
N LEU A 135 16.92 7.72 -15.06
CA LEU A 135 17.61 6.43 -14.99
C LEU A 135 18.35 6.11 -16.30
N PRO A 136 19.40 6.86 -16.68
CA PRO A 136 20.18 6.57 -17.89
C PRO A 136 20.85 5.18 -17.87
N GLN A 137 21.01 4.59 -16.69
CA GLN A 137 21.54 3.25 -16.47
C GLN A 137 20.51 2.13 -16.72
N LEU A 138 19.22 2.48 -16.89
CA LEU A 138 18.19 1.52 -17.29
C LEU A 138 18.36 1.20 -18.77
N THR A 139 18.72 -0.04 -19.08
CA THR A 139 18.96 -0.48 -20.46
C THR A 139 17.76 -1.25 -21.01
N ALA A 140 17.88 -1.75 -22.24
CA ALA A 140 16.87 -2.65 -22.83
C ALA A 140 16.83 -4.05 -22.17
N ARG A 141 17.81 -4.38 -21.32
CA ARG A 141 17.80 -5.66 -20.59
C ARG A 141 16.64 -5.69 -19.58
N PRO A 142 15.98 -6.84 -19.39
CA PRO A 142 14.96 -6.97 -18.35
C PRO A 142 15.60 -6.74 -16.98
N TYR A 143 14.81 -6.24 -16.03
CA TYR A 143 15.30 -5.89 -14.71
C TYR A 143 14.40 -6.40 -13.59
N VAL A 144 15.04 -6.71 -12.47
CA VAL A 144 14.40 -7.12 -11.22
C VAL A 144 14.67 -6.05 -10.18
N VAL A 145 13.64 -5.72 -9.41
CA VAL A 145 13.69 -4.69 -8.37
C VAL A 145 13.76 -5.35 -7.00
N LEU A 146 14.68 -4.92 -6.15
CA LEU A 146 14.90 -5.39 -4.80
C LEU A 146 14.51 -4.29 -3.81
N CYS A 147 13.50 -4.55 -2.97
CA CYS A 147 13.07 -3.65 -1.89
C CYS A 147 13.27 -4.34 -0.53
N PRO A 148 14.51 -4.34 -0.01
CA PRO A 148 14.86 -5.17 1.14
C PRO A 148 14.35 -4.63 2.47
N PHE A 149 14.00 -3.35 2.56
CA PHE A 149 13.65 -2.70 3.82
C PHE A 149 12.16 -2.41 3.94
N GLY A 150 11.61 -2.66 5.13
CA GLY A 150 10.29 -2.18 5.51
C GLY A 150 10.31 -1.00 6.47
N ASN A 151 9.18 -0.75 7.12
CA ASN A 151 9.02 0.31 8.12
C ASN A 151 9.75 0.02 9.45
N SER A 152 10.31 -1.18 9.60
CA SER A 152 11.07 -1.61 10.76
C SER A 152 12.24 -2.48 10.31
N PRO A 153 13.43 -2.36 10.93
CA PRO A 153 14.57 -3.23 10.64
C PRO A 153 14.25 -4.73 10.77
N LYS A 154 13.32 -5.05 11.68
CA LYS A 154 12.76 -6.39 11.93
C LYS A 154 12.09 -7.04 10.72
N LYS A 155 11.73 -6.23 9.71
CA LYS A 155 11.11 -6.70 8.47
C LYS A 155 12.13 -6.81 7.33
N ALA A 156 13.40 -6.50 7.54
CA ALA A 156 14.37 -6.44 6.45
C ALA A 156 14.77 -7.84 5.93
N LEU A 157 14.98 -7.94 4.61
CA LEU A 157 15.63 -9.10 4.01
C LEU A 157 17.07 -9.20 4.49
N GLN A 158 17.54 -10.44 4.63
CA GLN A 158 18.90 -10.73 5.06
C GLN A 158 19.88 -10.61 3.91
N ILE A 159 21.11 -10.19 4.21
CA ILE A 159 22.19 -10.08 3.19
C ILE A 159 22.41 -11.43 2.49
N ALA A 160 22.37 -12.54 3.22
CA ALA A 160 22.51 -13.87 2.63
C ALA A 160 21.40 -14.19 1.60
N GLN A 161 20.17 -13.74 1.86
CA GLN A 161 19.05 -13.88 0.93
C GLN A 161 19.29 -13.04 -0.33
N LEU A 162 19.66 -11.76 -0.16
CA LEU A 162 19.92 -10.84 -1.27
C LEU A 162 21.10 -11.28 -2.13
N ARG A 163 22.17 -11.82 -1.52
CA ARG A 163 23.32 -12.37 -2.24
C ARG A 163 22.92 -13.55 -3.12
N ALA A 164 22.18 -14.51 -2.57
CA ALA A 164 21.71 -15.66 -3.34
C ALA A 164 20.81 -15.23 -4.51
N VAL A 165 19.94 -14.23 -4.29
CA VAL A 165 19.11 -13.64 -5.35
C VAL A 165 19.97 -12.98 -6.43
N SER A 166 20.96 -12.18 -6.03
CA SER A 166 21.85 -11.51 -6.98
C SER A 166 22.66 -12.51 -7.81
N GLU A 167 23.30 -13.48 -7.15
CA GLU A 167 24.07 -14.54 -7.81
C GLU A 167 23.22 -15.33 -8.81
N ALA A 168 21.95 -15.58 -8.49
CA ALA A 168 21.06 -16.33 -9.35
C ALA A 168 20.52 -15.55 -10.57
N LEU A 169 20.54 -14.21 -10.55
CA LEU A 169 19.81 -13.39 -11.53
C LEU A 169 20.67 -12.37 -12.29
N ARG A 170 21.79 -11.91 -11.73
CA ARG A 170 22.60 -10.80 -12.30
C ARG A 170 23.18 -11.08 -13.69
N ALA A 171 23.26 -12.35 -14.10
CA ALA A 171 23.68 -12.73 -15.43
C ALA A 171 22.64 -12.33 -16.49
N ASP A 172 21.36 -12.52 -16.17
CA ASP A 172 20.25 -12.36 -17.12
C ASP A 172 19.55 -11.00 -16.94
N TYR A 173 19.41 -10.52 -15.69
CA TYR A 173 18.66 -9.32 -15.35
C TYR A 173 19.55 -8.21 -14.78
N GLN A 174 19.18 -6.95 -15.03
CA GLN A 174 19.68 -5.82 -14.21
C GLN A 174 19.00 -5.82 -12.85
N LEU A 175 19.72 -5.50 -11.78
CA LEU A 175 19.19 -5.54 -10.41
C LEU A 175 19.16 -4.14 -9.80
N PHE A 176 17.98 -3.64 -9.46
CA PHE A 176 17.84 -2.31 -8.88
C PHE A 176 17.40 -2.38 -7.43
N PHE A 177 18.09 -1.66 -6.55
CA PHE A 177 17.69 -1.52 -5.15
C PHE A 177 16.82 -0.27 -4.98
N ILE A 178 15.64 -0.41 -4.37
CA ILE A 178 14.75 0.71 -4.06
C ILE A 178 14.51 0.83 -2.55
N GLY A 179 14.28 2.05 -2.09
CA GLY A 179 13.93 2.36 -0.71
C GLY A 179 13.77 3.85 -0.48
N GLY A 180 13.51 4.22 0.77
CA GLY A 180 13.42 5.61 1.19
C GLY A 180 14.77 6.34 1.13
N PRO A 181 14.77 7.69 1.08
CA PRO A 181 16.01 8.48 1.03
C PRO A 181 16.92 8.25 2.25
N ASN A 182 16.36 7.94 3.42
CA ASN A 182 17.10 7.63 4.63
C ASN A 182 17.73 6.23 4.65
N GLN A 183 17.51 5.42 3.61
CA GLN A 183 18.04 4.05 3.49
C GLN A 183 19.18 3.96 2.49
N GLU A 184 19.62 5.07 1.89
CA GLU A 184 20.60 5.07 0.80
C GLU A 184 21.91 4.38 1.18
N ALA A 185 22.55 4.77 2.28
CA ALA A 185 23.81 4.16 2.72
C ALA A 185 23.68 2.64 2.94
N ALA A 186 22.64 2.20 3.68
CA ALA A 186 22.42 0.79 3.94
C ALA A 186 22.10 -0.02 2.66
N LEU A 187 21.40 0.58 1.69
CA LEU A 187 21.16 -0.04 0.39
C LEU A 187 22.43 -0.13 -0.45
N GLN A 188 23.33 0.87 -0.37
CA GLN A 188 24.63 0.83 -1.04
C GLN A 188 25.51 -0.29 -0.47
N ASP A 189 25.54 -0.45 0.85
CA ASP A 189 26.26 -1.54 1.51
C ASP A 189 25.72 -2.92 1.08
N MET A 190 24.39 -3.08 1.05
CA MET A 190 23.74 -4.29 0.57
C MET A 190 24.02 -4.55 -0.92
N ALA A 191 23.96 -3.52 -1.76
CA ALA A 191 24.25 -3.63 -3.18
C ALA A 191 25.70 -4.05 -3.43
N ALA A 192 26.66 -3.47 -2.71
CA ALA A 192 28.06 -3.84 -2.76
C ALA A 192 28.26 -5.32 -2.36
N ALA A 193 27.64 -5.77 -1.27
CA ALA A 193 27.67 -7.17 -0.84
C ALA A 193 27.07 -8.14 -1.86
N CYS A 194 26.17 -7.64 -2.72
CA CYS A 194 25.51 -8.39 -3.79
C CYS A 194 26.19 -8.22 -5.16
N ALA A 195 27.34 -7.55 -5.24
CA ALA A 195 28.01 -7.21 -6.51
C ALA A 195 27.11 -6.45 -7.50
N VAL A 196 26.22 -5.59 -6.98
CA VAL A 196 25.35 -4.71 -7.77
C VAL A 196 25.95 -3.29 -7.78
N PRO A 197 26.07 -2.65 -8.96
CA PRO A 197 26.63 -1.29 -9.03
C PRO A 197 25.84 -0.28 -8.21
N VAL A 198 26.55 0.64 -7.53
CA VAL A 198 25.93 1.73 -6.74
C VAL A 198 24.96 2.58 -7.58
N ALA A 199 25.22 2.75 -8.88
CA ALA A 199 24.32 3.44 -9.81
C ALA A 199 22.92 2.80 -9.94
N GLN A 200 22.76 1.53 -9.51
CA GLN A 200 21.48 0.81 -9.50
C GLN A 200 20.77 0.90 -8.13
N VAL A 201 21.29 1.70 -7.19
CA VAL A 201 20.62 2.04 -5.93
C VAL A 201 19.80 3.32 -6.12
N LEU A 202 18.48 3.20 -6.08
CA LEU A 202 17.51 4.25 -6.40
C LEU A 202 16.83 4.84 -5.15
N ALA A 203 17.48 4.75 -3.99
CA ALA A 203 16.97 5.23 -2.71
C ALA A 203 16.54 6.71 -2.80
N GLY A 204 15.23 6.97 -2.64
CA GLY A 204 14.67 8.32 -2.76
C GLY A 204 14.86 9.03 -4.11
N ARG A 205 15.28 8.33 -5.17
CA ARG A 205 15.53 8.93 -6.51
C ARG A 205 14.28 9.08 -7.35
N LEU A 206 13.26 8.26 -7.09
CA LEU A 206 11.98 8.25 -7.81
C LEU A 206 10.86 8.78 -6.90
N ALA A 207 10.06 9.71 -7.41
CA ALA A 207 8.78 10.06 -6.81
C ALA A 207 7.80 8.89 -6.95
N LEU A 208 6.71 8.88 -6.16
CA LEU A 208 5.74 7.77 -6.18
C LEU A 208 5.17 7.46 -7.59
N PRO A 209 4.79 8.44 -8.42
CA PRO A 209 4.35 8.16 -9.79
C PRO A 209 5.44 7.48 -10.62
N GLU A 210 6.68 7.95 -10.49
CA GLU A 210 7.84 7.42 -11.22
C GLU A 210 8.19 6.01 -10.76
N LEU A 211 8.12 5.74 -9.45
CA LEU A 211 8.27 4.39 -8.90
C LEU A 211 7.17 3.46 -9.43
N THR A 212 5.94 3.96 -9.56
CA THR A 212 4.82 3.20 -10.12
C THR A 212 5.08 2.82 -11.58
N ALA A 213 5.53 3.79 -12.39
CA ALA A 213 5.94 3.55 -13.78
C ALA A 213 7.14 2.61 -13.90
N PHE A 214 8.14 2.76 -13.03
CA PHE A 214 9.32 1.90 -12.97
C PHE A 214 8.94 0.47 -12.58
N LEU A 215 8.07 0.26 -11.60
CA LEU A 215 7.60 -1.09 -11.27
C LEU A 215 6.75 -1.70 -12.38
N GLN A 216 5.95 -0.90 -13.09
CA GLN A 216 5.15 -1.39 -14.22
C GLN A 216 6.00 -2.04 -15.32
N GLY A 217 7.24 -1.56 -15.53
CA GLY A 217 8.17 -2.13 -16.52
C GLY A 217 9.10 -3.22 -15.97
N ALA A 218 9.05 -3.54 -14.67
CA ALA A 218 9.95 -4.51 -14.06
C ALA A 218 9.49 -5.95 -14.32
N ALA A 219 10.44 -6.86 -14.54
CA ALA A 219 10.15 -8.28 -14.71
C ALA A 219 9.67 -8.93 -13.40
N LEU A 220 10.19 -8.45 -12.25
CA LEU A 220 9.80 -8.91 -10.93
C LEU A 220 10.19 -7.88 -9.86
N LEU A 221 9.36 -7.73 -8.83
CA LEU A 221 9.72 -7.11 -7.56
C LEU A 221 9.99 -8.20 -6.50
N VAL A 222 11.13 -8.14 -5.83
CA VAL A 222 11.40 -8.90 -4.59
C VAL A 222 11.38 -7.91 -3.43
N ALA A 223 10.41 -8.03 -2.54
CA ALA A 223 10.18 -7.05 -1.50
C ALA A 223 9.85 -7.70 -0.16
N THR A 224 9.93 -6.90 0.89
CA THR A 224 9.26 -7.18 2.16
C THR A 224 7.86 -6.59 2.14
N ASP A 225 7.02 -6.93 3.12
CA ASP A 225 5.68 -6.33 3.33
C ASP A 225 5.76 -4.79 3.49
N THR A 226 5.58 -4.07 2.37
CA THR A 226 5.84 -2.63 2.22
C THR A 226 4.97 -1.98 1.14
N GLY A 227 4.95 -0.65 1.13
CA GLY A 227 4.23 0.15 0.11
C GLY A 227 4.55 -0.27 -1.34
N PRO A 228 5.83 -0.40 -1.75
CA PRO A 228 6.19 -0.85 -3.10
C PRO A 228 5.58 -2.20 -3.50
N ALA A 229 5.41 -3.13 -2.56
CA ALA A 229 4.76 -4.42 -2.83
C ALA A 229 3.28 -4.24 -3.22
N HIS A 230 2.57 -3.29 -2.61
CA HIS A 230 1.19 -2.97 -3.00
C HIS A 230 1.12 -2.18 -4.32
N ILE A 231 2.10 -1.32 -4.59
CA ILE A 231 2.19 -0.61 -5.88
C ILE A 231 2.40 -1.62 -7.01
N ALA A 232 3.31 -2.58 -6.85
CA ALA A 232 3.56 -3.65 -7.82
C ALA A 232 2.29 -4.42 -8.17
N GLN A 233 1.51 -4.83 -7.17
CA GLN A 233 0.21 -5.48 -7.37
C GLN A 233 -0.74 -4.62 -8.20
N ALA A 234 -0.76 -3.31 -7.95
CA ALA A 234 -1.68 -2.39 -8.60
C ALA A 234 -1.30 -2.05 -10.04
N VAL A 235 -0.03 -2.24 -10.43
CA VAL A 235 0.44 -2.09 -11.81
C VAL A 235 0.69 -3.42 -12.51
N HIS A 236 0.28 -4.53 -11.88
CA HIS A 236 0.48 -5.90 -12.37
C HIS A 236 1.95 -6.28 -12.61
N CYS A 237 2.86 -5.71 -11.83
CA CYS A 237 4.24 -6.16 -11.75
C CYS A 237 4.30 -7.44 -10.90
N PRO A 238 4.77 -8.57 -11.45
CA PRO A 238 4.95 -9.80 -10.68
C PRO A 238 5.79 -9.54 -9.42
N SER A 239 5.37 -10.07 -8.27
CA SER A 239 6.09 -9.86 -7.02
C SER A 239 6.33 -11.12 -6.20
N VAL A 240 7.49 -11.19 -5.55
CA VAL A 240 7.78 -12.11 -4.46
C VAL A 240 7.93 -11.29 -3.19
N VAL A 241 6.97 -11.43 -2.28
CA VAL A 241 6.88 -10.63 -1.05
C VAL A 241 7.16 -11.52 0.15
N VAL A 242 8.20 -11.16 0.90
CA VAL A 242 8.61 -11.86 2.12
C VAL A 242 7.93 -11.23 3.32
N TYR A 243 7.19 -12.06 4.04
CA TYR A 243 6.46 -11.67 5.25
C TYR A 243 7.16 -12.22 6.49
N GLY A 244 7.44 -11.31 7.43
CA GLY A 244 7.90 -11.66 8.77
C GLY A 244 6.71 -11.77 9.74
N PRO A 245 6.52 -10.80 10.66
CA PRO A 245 5.47 -10.86 11.67
C PRO A 245 4.06 -10.52 11.16
N MET A 246 3.92 -10.03 9.93
CA MET A 246 2.61 -9.68 9.38
C MET A 246 2.06 -10.87 8.58
N SER A 247 0.76 -11.16 8.76
CA SER A 247 0.12 -12.26 8.04
C SER A 247 -0.19 -11.88 6.58
N PRO A 248 0.24 -12.68 5.60
CA PRO A 248 -0.18 -12.50 4.21
C PRO A 248 -1.68 -12.78 4.02
N LEU A 249 -2.38 -13.42 4.96
CA LEU A 249 -3.84 -13.56 4.87
C LEU A 249 -4.56 -12.19 4.99
N VAL A 250 -3.91 -11.21 5.63
CA VAL A 250 -4.47 -9.87 5.86
C VAL A 250 -3.92 -8.85 4.87
N TRP A 251 -2.62 -8.93 4.56
CA TRP A 251 -1.86 -7.94 3.79
C TRP A 251 -1.20 -8.51 2.53
N GLY A 252 -1.45 -9.79 2.24
CA GLY A 252 -0.83 -10.53 1.15
C GLY A 252 -1.14 -9.96 -0.22
N PRO A 253 -0.36 -10.37 -1.23
CA PRO A 253 -0.80 -10.22 -2.59
C PRO A 253 -1.93 -11.20 -2.91
N VAL A 254 -2.75 -10.78 -3.86
CA VAL A 254 -4.02 -11.44 -4.23
C VAL A 254 -4.07 -11.81 -5.71
N ASN A 255 -3.13 -11.31 -6.51
CA ASN A 255 -3.06 -11.64 -7.92
C ASN A 255 -2.31 -12.96 -8.13
N ALA A 256 -2.67 -13.69 -9.19
CA ALA A 256 -2.07 -14.99 -9.50
C ALA A 256 -0.56 -14.91 -9.83
N HIS A 257 -0.09 -13.76 -10.33
CA HIS A 257 1.31 -13.51 -10.66
C HIS A 257 2.20 -13.22 -9.46
N ASP A 258 1.63 -13.04 -8.27
CA ASP A 258 2.37 -12.72 -7.06
C ASP A 258 2.63 -13.95 -6.17
N ARG A 259 3.56 -13.82 -5.24
CA ARG A 259 3.87 -14.84 -4.24
C ARG A 259 4.23 -14.23 -2.90
N ALA A 260 3.44 -14.55 -1.87
CA ALA A 260 3.87 -14.40 -0.48
C ALA A 260 4.77 -15.56 -0.06
N ILE A 261 5.86 -15.27 0.65
CA ILE A 261 6.71 -16.24 1.34
C ILE A 261 6.69 -15.92 2.83
N CYS A 262 6.54 -16.96 3.65
CA CYS A 262 6.59 -16.91 5.10
C CYS A 262 7.37 -18.12 5.59
N ALA A 263 8.13 -17.97 6.68
CA ALA A 263 8.68 -19.13 7.35
C ALA A 263 7.55 -20.02 7.91
N ASP A 264 7.72 -21.33 7.79
CA ASP A 264 6.87 -22.30 8.46
C ASP A 264 7.25 -22.36 9.94
N LEU A 265 6.50 -21.62 10.77
CA LEU A 265 6.74 -21.48 12.20
C LEU A 265 5.45 -21.75 12.97
N PRO A 266 5.50 -22.44 14.12
CA PRO A 266 4.31 -22.74 14.93
C PRO A 266 3.53 -21.51 15.39
N CYS A 267 4.17 -20.34 15.41
CA CYS A 267 3.55 -19.08 15.82
C CYS A 267 2.86 -18.32 14.67
N MET A 268 2.81 -18.87 13.45
CA MET A 268 2.21 -18.21 12.28
C MET A 268 0.74 -18.64 12.10
N PRO A 269 -0.20 -17.70 11.84
CA PRO A 269 -0.01 -16.25 11.74
C PRO A 269 0.31 -15.59 13.08
N CYS A 270 1.29 -14.68 13.07
CA CYS A 270 1.83 -14.07 14.29
C CYS A 270 0.78 -13.19 15.00
N ASN A 271 0.44 -13.60 16.24
CA ASN A 271 -0.48 -12.87 17.11
C ASN A 271 0.22 -11.91 18.09
N CYS A 272 1.55 -11.78 18.00
CA CYS A 272 2.34 -10.99 18.94
C CYS A 272 2.20 -9.47 18.77
N LYS A 273 1.38 -8.99 17.81
CA LYS A 273 1.12 -7.56 17.54
C LYS A 273 2.39 -6.69 17.52
N GLY A 274 3.48 -7.19 16.94
CA GLY A 274 4.77 -6.49 16.85
C GLY A 274 5.69 -6.58 18.08
N GLN A 275 5.27 -7.23 19.16
CA GLN A 275 6.01 -7.38 20.43
C GLN A 275 6.80 -8.69 20.50
N CYS A 276 7.05 -9.34 19.36
CA CYS A 276 7.83 -10.59 19.32
C CYS A 276 9.27 -10.32 19.79
N PRO A 277 9.80 -11.10 20.75
CA PRO A 277 11.17 -10.93 21.25
C PRO A 277 12.21 -11.48 20.27
N ALA A 278 11.90 -12.55 19.53
CA ALA A 278 12.87 -13.22 18.66
C ALA A 278 12.98 -12.59 17.27
N VAL A 279 11.86 -12.25 16.63
CA VAL A 279 11.77 -11.64 15.29
C VAL A 279 12.63 -12.32 14.21
N THR A 280 12.85 -13.63 14.31
CA THR A 280 13.70 -14.38 13.39
C THR A 280 12.94 -14.88 12.15
N CYS A 281 11.68 -14.48 11.95
CA CYS A 281 10.80 -15.09 10.95
C CYS A 281 11.33 -14.94 9.51
N ILE A 282 11.92 -13.80 9.16
CA ILE A 282 12.50 -13.59 7.83
C ILE A 282 13.85 -14.31 7.72
N GLU A 283 14.66 -14.31 8.78
CA GLU A 283 15.93 -15.04 8.83
C GLU A 283 15.77 -16.54 8.65
N ARG A 284 14.65 -17.09 9.12
CA ARG A 284 14.31 -18.52 8.99
C ARG A 284 13.95 -18.95 7.58
N ILE A 285 13.72 -18.01 6.65
CA ILE A 285 13.43 -18.33 5.24
C ILE A 285 14.75 -18.61 4.52
N PRO A 286 15.00 -19.84 4.06
CA PRO A 286 16.26 -20.19 3.39
C PRO A 286 16.44 -19.38 2.10
N PRO A 287 17.66 -18.89 1.79
CA PRO A 287 17.93 -18.20 0.53
C PRO A 287 17.53 -19.02 -0.71
N ALA A 288 17.73 -20.35 -0.66
CA ALA A 288 17.36 -21.25 -1.75
C ALA A 288 15.83 -21.28 -2.01
N GLU A 289 15.02 -21.20 -0.96
CA GLU A 289 13.55 -21.14 -1.09
C GLU A 289 13.12 -19.85 -1.78
N LEU A 290 13.71 -18.71 -1.36
CA LEU A 290 13.44 -17.41 -1.97
C LEU A 290 13.83 -17.41 -3.46
N VAL A 291 15.02 -17.90 -3.80
CA VAL A 291 15.49 -18.00 -5.19
C VAL A 291 14.58 -18.91 -6.03
N ALA A 292 14.15 -20.06 -5.49
CA ALA A 292 13.26 -20.97 -6.19
C ALA A 292 11.90 -20.32 -6.49
N ALA A 293 11.34 -19.60 -5.52
CA ALA A 293 10.11 -18.85 -5.70
C ALA A 293 10.24 -17.75 -6.76
N ILE A 294 11.36 -17.02 -6.77
CA ILE A 294 11.67 -15.99 -7.77
C ILE A 294 11.75 -16.58 -9.17
N LYS A 295 12.56 -17.63 -9.38
CA LYS A 295 12.70 -18.29 -10.68
C LYS A 295 11.37 -18.77 -11.22
N LYS A 296 10.55 -19.41 -10.37
CA LYS A 296 9.20 -19.85 -10.75
C LYS A 296 8.32 -18.70 -11.24
N ARG A 297 8.45 -17.51 -10.65
CA ARG A 297 7.64 -16.34 -11.04
C ARG A 297 8.12 -15.70 -12.33
N LEU A 298 9.43 -15.61 -12.53
CA LEU A 298 10.01 -15.13 -13.78
C LEU A 298 9.59 -16.00 -14.97
N THR A 299 9.60 -17.33 -14.83
CA THR A 299 9.14 -18.25 -15.89
C THR A 299 7.65 -18.12 -16.24
N ILE A 300 6.81 -17.70 -15.29
CA ILE A 300 5.37 -17.48 -15.54
C ILE A 300 5.16 -16.14 -16.24
N ALA A 301 5.96 -15.11 -15.92
CA ALA A 301 5.85 -13.79 -16.51
C ALA A 301 6.32 -13.72 -17.98
N GLU A 302 7.17 -14.65 -18.40
CA GLU A 302 7.65 -14.78 -19.79
C GLU A 302 6.64 -15.48 -20.73
N ARG A 303 5.53 -16.01 -20.20
CA ARG A 303 4.46 -16.68 -20.96
C ARG A 303 3.23 -15.80 -21.11
#